data_AF-A0A939VTG1-F1
#
_entry.id   AF-A0A939VTG1-F1
#
_cell.length_a   1.000
_cell.length_b   1.000
_cell.length_c   1.000
_cell.angle_alpha   90.00
_cell.angle_beta   90.00
_cell.angle_gamma   90.00
#
_symmetry.space_group_name_H-M   'P 1'
#
loop_
_entity.id
_entity.type
_entity.pdbx_description
1 polymer ?
#
loop_
_entity_poly.entity_id
_entity_poly.type
_entity_poly.pdbx_seq_one_letter_code
_entity_poly.pdbx_strand_id
1 'polypeptide(L)'
;LTVCTVIFLLGLVSKFFVLQWVGDGLFGSFLRALLPNWQYFWMADPLAARQVIPFSYLLWALLYVLLYIAFWTLLAMAFFNTRELAKDSR
;
A
#
# COMPACT_ATOMS: atom_id res chain seq x y z
N LEU A 1 -7.14 -16.07 6.52
CA LEU A 1 -5.98 -16.27 5.62
C LEU A 1 -6.36 -16.12 4.15
N THR A 2 -7.38 -16.84 3.67
CA THR A 2 -7.85 -16.79 2.26
C THR A 2 -8.04 -15.37 1.71
N VAL A 3 -8.71 -14.48 2.44
CA VAL A 3 -8.89 -13.06 2.07
C VAL A 3 -7.55 -12.34 1.92
N CYS A 4 -6.63 -12.54 2.88
CA CYS A 4 -5.29 -11.95 2.84
C CYS A 4 -4.49 -12.45 1.63
N THR A 5 -4.61 -13.74 1.31
CA THR A 5 -3.94 -14.34 0.14
C THR A 5 -4.47 -13.75 -1.16
N VAL A 6 -5.79 -13.58 -1.29
CA VAL A 6 -6.41 -12.95 -2.47
C VAL A 6 -5.96 -11.50 -2.61
N ILE A 7 -5.95 -10.72 -1.53
CA ILE A 7 -5.47 -9.33 -1.53
C ILE A 7 -3.99 -9.27 -1.93
N PHE A 8 -3.16 -10.17 -1.39
CA PHE A 8 -1.74 -10.25 -1.73
C PHE A 8 -1.50 -10.58 -3.21
N LEU A 9 -2.19 -11.59 -3.73
CA LEU A 9 -2.10 -11.99 -5.14
C LEU A 9 -2.60 -10.87 -6.08
N LEU A 10 -3.69 -10.19 -5.72
CA LEU A 10 -4.16 -9.00 -6.45
C LEU A 10 -3.09 -7.89 -6.44
N GLY A 11 -2.39 -7.70 -5.32
CA GLY A 11 -1.24 -6.80 -5.22
C GLY A 11 -0.11 -7.16 -6.21
N LEU A 12 0.21 -8.44 -6.38
CA LEU A 12 1.24 -8.90 -7.33
C LEU A 12 0.88 -8.59 -8.78
N VAL A 13 -0.39 -8.76 -9.17
CA VAL A 13 -0.84 -8.57 -10.56
C VAL A 13 -1.23 -7.10 -10.85
N SER A 14 -1.38 -6.27 -9.81
CA SER A 14 -1.78 -4.85 -9.92
C SER A 14 -0.94 -4.04 -10.92
N LYS A 15 0.38 -4.25 -10.98
CA LYS A 15 1.28 -3.56 -11.92
C LYS A 15 0.90 -3.82 -13.37
N PHE A 16 0.53 -5.05 -13.71
CA PHE A 16 0.16 -5.44 -15.06
C PHE A 16 -1.18 -4.84 -15.47
N PHE A 17 -2.19 -4.89 -14.60
CA PHE A 17 -3.50 -4.31 -14.89
C PHE A 17 -3.48 -2.79 -15.00
N VAL A 18 -2.81 -2.09 -14.07
CA VAL A 18 -2.81 -0.62 -14.08
C VAL A 18 -2.01 -0.06 -15.27
N LEU A 19 -0.90 -0.70 -15.65
CA LEU A 19 -0.12 -0.29 -16.82
C LEU A 19 -0.91 -0.45 -18.12
N GLN A 20 -1.64 -1.57 -18.27
CA GLN A 20 -2.36 -1.88 -19.51
C GLN A 20 -3.70 -1.13 -19.64
N TRP A 21 -4.37 -0.81 -18.54
CA TRP A 21 -5.72 -0.21 -18.57
C TRP A 21 -5.77 1.29 -18.31
N VAL A 22 -4.84 1.86 -17.55
CA VAL A 22 -4.92 3.27 -17.09
C VAL A 22 -3.86 4.18 -17.75
N GLY A 23 -2.76 3.60 -18.25
CA GLY A 23 -1.65 4.36 -18.81
C GLY A 23 -0.88 5.20 -17.78
N ASP A 24 0.12 5.96 -18.25
CA ASP A 24 0.99 6.81 -17.41
C ASP A 24 0.36 8.19 -17.13
N GLY A 25 -0.86 8.19 -16.58
CA GLY A 25 -1.50 9.38 -16.04
C GLY A 25 -1.29 9.55 -14.52
N LEU A 26 -1.57 10.76 -14.01
CA LEU A 26 -1.61 11.03 -12.56
C LEU A 26 -2.58 10.08 -11.83
N PHE A 27 -3.70 9.77 -12.47
CA PHE A 27 -4.69 8.81 -11.95
C PHE A 27 -4.14 7.38 -11.86
N GLY A 28 -3.35 6.96 -12.85
CA GLY A 28 -2.66 5.66 -12.83
C GLY A 28 -1.56 5.58 -11.77
N SER A 29 -0.92 6.71 -11.45
CA SER A 29 0.04 6.80 -10.34
C SER A 29 -0.65 6.71 -8.98
N PHE A 30 -1.79 7.38 -8.82
CA PHE A 30 -2.61 7.31 -7.61
C PHE A 30 -3.14 5.89 -7.35
N LEU A 31 -3.69 5.22 -8.37
CA LEU A 31 -4.15 3.83 -8.27
C LEU A 31 -3.00 2.86 -7.96
N ARG A 32 -1.81 3.07 -8.55
CA ARG A 32 -0.60 2.29 -8.22
C ARG A 32 -0.15 2.48 -6.78
N ALA A 33 -0.33 3.66 -6.20
CA ALA A 33 0.02 3.94 -4.82
C ALA A 33 -1.00 3.37 -3.83
N LEU A 34 -2.30 3.39 -4.19
CA LEU A 34 -3.38 2.88 -3.35
C LEU A 34 -3.41 1.35 -3.29
N LEU A 35 -3.12 0.70 -4.42
CA LEU A 35 -3.04 -0.76 -4.47
C LEU A 35 -1.82 -1.25 -3.68
N PRO A 36 -1.99 -2.24 -2.78
CA PRO A 36 -0.91 -2.72 -1.91
C PRO A 36 0.08 -3.58 -2.70
N ASN A 37 0.91 -2.94 -3.52
CA ASN A 37 2.04 -3.60 -4.17
C ASN A 37 3.24 -3.57 -3.23
N TRP A 38 3.30 -4.56 -2.33
CA TRP A 38 4.43 -4.71 -1.41
C TRP A 38 5.76 -5.11 -2.08
N GLN A 39 5.78 -5.43 -3.38
CA GLN A 39 7.02 -5.74 -4.08
C GLN A 39 7.97 -4.53 -4.11
N TYR A 40 7.47 -3.30 -4.01
CA TYR A 40 8.34 -2.12 -3.95
C TYR A 40 9.26 -2.11 -2.72
N PHE A 41 8.91 -2.85 -1.67
CA PHE A 41 9.71 -2.97 -0.44
C PHE A 41 10.57 -4.24 -0.41
N TRP A 42 10.51 -5.08 -1.45
CA TRP A 42 11.39 -6.25 -1.58
C TRP A 42 12.79 -5.82 -2.00
N MET A 43 13.58 -5.40 -1.02
CA MET A 43 14.99 -5.06 -1.20
C MET A 43 15.91 -6.28 -1.28
N ALA A 44 15.39 -7.51 -1.09
CA ALA A 44 16.18 -8.73 -1.12
C ALA A 44 16.93 -8.94 -2.45
N ASP A 45 16.27 -8.74 -3.60
CA ASP A 45 16.90 -8.93 -4.92
C ASP A 45 17.97 -7.87 -5.23
N PRO A 46 17.73 -6.55 -5.03
CA PRO A 46 18.77 -5.52 -5.19
C PRO A 46 19.98 -5.73 -4.29
N LEU A 47 19.78 -6.16 -3.02
CA LEU A 47 20.88 -6.47 -2.12
C LEU A 47 21.70 -7.67 -2.60
N ALA A 48 21.04 -8.75 -3.04
CA ALA A 48 21.70 -9.93 -3.58
C ALA A 48 22.51 -9.60 -4.85
N ALA A 49 22.00 -8.69 -5.68
CA ALA A 49 22.68 -8.19 -6.87
C ALA A 49 23.77 -7.13 -6.59
N ARG A 50 24.05 -6.81 -5.32
CA ARG A 50 24.99 -5.75 -4.87
C ARG A 50 24.71 -4.40 -5.50
N GLN A 51 23.44 -4.09 -5.76
CA GLN A 51 23.05 -2.79 -6.30
C GLN A 51 23.09 -1.72 -5.21
N VAL A 52 23.48 -0.51 -5.60
CA VAL A 52 23.43 0.66 -4.71
C VAL A 52 21.99 1.15 -4.64
N ILE A 53 21.43 1.16 -3.43
CA ILE A 53 20.08 1.68 -3.20
C ILE A 53 20.16 3.20 -3.13
N PRO A 54 19.47 3.93 -4.01
CA PRO A 54 19.51 5.39 -3.99
C PRO A 54 18.81 5.92 -2.74
N PHE A 55 19.37 6.95 -2.10
CA PHE A 55 18.77 7.56 -0.90
C PHE A 55 17.36 8.13 -1.17
N SER A 56 17.09 8.56 -2.40
CA SER A 56 15.75 9.00 -2.82
C SER A 56 14.70 7.92 -2.63
N TYR A 57 15.02 6.65 -2.92
CA TYR A 57 14.11 5.53 -2.68
C TYR A 57 13.74 5.43 -1.18
N LEU A 58 14.73 5.57 -0.29
CA LEU A 58 14.50 5.53 1.16
C LEU A 58 13.53 6.61 1.61
N LEU A 59 13.71 7.83 1.10
CA LEU A 59 12.88 8.99 1.44
C LEU A 59 11.43 8.80 0.94
N TRP A 60 11.27 8.35 -0.30
CA TRP A 60 9.95 8.05 -0.87
C TRP A 60 9.26 6.87 -0.16
N ALA A 61 10.00 5.83 0.19
CA ALA A 61 9.49 4.69 0.95
C ALA A 61 8.97 5.13 2.33
N LEU A 62 9.74 5.97 3.03
CA LEU A 62 9.34 6.52 4.33
C LEU A 62 8.08 7.38 4.22
N LEU A 63 8.03 8.29 3.24
CA LEU A 63 6.86 9.13 2.99
C LEU A 63 5.62 8.30 2.64
N TYR A 64 5.79 7.27 1.80
CA TYR A 64 4.72 6.35 1.45
C TYR A 64 4.16 5.65 2.70
N VAL A 65 5.01 5.11 3.56
CA VAL A 65 4.58 4.40 4.79
C VAL A 65 3.84 5.34 5.73
N LEU A 66 4.33 6.56 5.94
CA LEU A 66 3.66 7.55 6.79
C LEU A 66 2.27 7.91 6.27
N LEU A 67 2.14 8.16 4.96
CA LEU A 67 0.84 8.43 4.34
C LEU A 67 -0.10 7.23 4.42
N TYR A 68 0.42 6.02 4.21
CA TYR A 68 -0.39 4.80 4.26
C TYR A 68 -0.91 4.54 5.68
N ILE A 69 -0.06 4.70 6.70
CA ILE A 69 -0.48 4.63 8.10
C ILE A 69 -1.57 5.65 8.37
N ALA A 70 -1.32 6.93 8.06
CA ALA A 70 -2.28 8.01 8.28
C ALA A 70 -3.63 7.75 7.59
N PHE A 71 -3.61 7.25 6.36
CA PHE A 71 -4.82 6.90 5.62
C PHE A 71 -5.64 5.84 6.36
N TRP A 72 -5.02 4.74 6.79
CA TRP A 72 -5.73 3.67 7.49
C TRP A 72 -6.18 4.08 8.89
N THR A 73 -5.43 4.91 9.63
CA THR A 73 -5.90 5.45 10.91
C THR A 73 -7.08 6.38 10.72
N LEU A 74 -7.06 7.27 9.73
CA LEU A 74 -8.19 8.15 9.41
C LEU A 74 -9.41 7.34 8.99
N LEU A 75 -9.22 6.29 8.18
CA LEU A 75 -10.31 5.42 7.75
C LEU A 75 -10.88 4.62 8.93
N ALA A 76 -10.03 4.10 9.81
CA ALA A 76 -10.45 3.44 11.03
C ALA A 76 -11.24 4.42 11.91
N MET A 77 -10.72 5.63 12.16
CA MET A 77 -11.46 6.65 12.89
C MET A 77 -12.80 6.95 12.20
N ALA A 78 -12.87 7.11 10.89
CA ALA A 78 -14.14 7.34 10.20
C ALA A 78 -15.16 6.21 10.41
N PHE A 79 -14.72 4.95 10.39
CA PHE A 79 -15.59 3.79 10.64
C PHE A 79 -15.97 3.59 12.11
N PHE A 80 -15.09 3.95 13.04
CA PHE A 80 -15.25 3.65 14.46
C PHE A 80 -15.66 4.85 15.32
N ASN A 81 -15.56 6.08 14.81
CA ASN A 81 -15.88 7.31 15.54
C ASN A 81 -17.37 7.40 15.92
N THR A 82 -18.26 6.81 15.12
CA THR A 82 -19.71 6.72 15.40
C THR A 82 -20.13 5.38 16.01
N ARG A 83 -19.22 4.42 16.09
CA ARG A 83 -19.46 3.11 16.73
C ARG A 83 -18.96 3.22 18.16
N GLU A 84 -19.80 3.74 19.05
CA GLU A 84 -19.57 3.68 20.50
C GLU A 84 -19.47 2.21 20.92
N LEU A 85 -18.26 1.66 20.98
CA LEU A 85 -18.01 0.23 21.25
C LEU A 85 -18.26 -0.18 22.71
N ALA A 86 -18.76 0.70 23.57
CA ALA A 86 -19.10 0.38 24.95
C ALA A 86 -20.14 1.34 25.54
N LYS A 87 -21.40 1.20 25.15
CA LYS A 87 -22.52 1.61 26.02
C LYS A 87 -23.81 0.84 25.73
N ASP A 88 -23.68 -0.49 25.62
CA ASP A 88 -24.83 -1.37 25.86
C ASP A 88 -24.37 -2.76 26.35
N SER A 89 -23.61 -2.75 27.45
CA SER A 89 -23.39 -3.96 28.25
C SER A 89 -23.81 -3.67 29.68
N ARG A 90 -25.13 -3.85 29.89
CA ARG A 90 -25.89 -3.83 31.15
C ARG A 90 -26.26 -2.46 31.72
#